data_AF-A0A328SWW6-F1
#
_entry.id   AF-A0A328SWW6-F1
#
_cell.length_a   1.000
_cell.length_b   1.000
_cell.length_c   1.000
_cell.angle_alpha   90.00
_cell.angle_beta   90.00
_cell.angle_gamma   90.00
#
_symmetry.space_group_name_H-M   'P 1'
#
loop_
_entity.id
_entity.type
_entity.pdbx_description
1 polymer ?
#
loop_
_entity_poly.entity_id
_entity_poly.type
_entity_poly.pdbx_seq_one_letter_code
_entity_poly.pdbx_strand_id
1 'polypeptide(L)'
;MNSIWIESLENKYRFEFKGLINVEDLFDLNLEDLDKIYRNLKNDEKQLQGDSLLDKEDNPRLTEVETKIKIVQSVFKIKDAEIKAKQQEIIKNARKQKILSIIEDKQDQELSKKSIEELRELYDEL
;
A
#
# COMPACT_ATOMS: atom_id res chain seq x y z
N MET A 1 11.71 -11.18 7.38
CA MET A 1 11.08 -10.61 6.16
C MET A 1 11.84 -10.97 4.89
N ASN A 2 13.19 -10.99 4.87
CA ASN A 2 13.95 -11.32 3.65
C ASN A 2 13.93 -12.80 3.25
N SER A 3 13.73 -13.70 4.22
CA SER A 3 13.77 -15.16 4.00
C SER A 3 12.77 -15.65 2.95
N ILE A 4 11.53 -15.13 2.96
CA ILE A 4 10.48 -15.59 2.03
C ILE A 4 10.78 -15.23 0.58
N TRP A 5 11.48 -14.12 0.35
CA TRP A 5 11.83 -13.65 -0.99
C TRP A 5 12.99 -14.48 -1.56
N ILE A 6 14.03 -14.72 -0.74
CA ILE A 6 15.16 -15.57 -1.12
C ILE A 6 14.67 -16.97 -1.45
N GLU A 7 13.86 -17.57 -0.56
CA GLU A 7 13.25 -18.89 -0.77
C GLU A 7 12.42 -18.93 -2.06
N SER A 8 11.65 -17.88 -2.35
CA SER A 8 10.85 -17.82 -3.57
C SER A 8 11.69 -17.80 -4.85
N LEU A 9 12.87 -17.17 -4.80
CA LEU A 9 13.77 -17.06 -5.93
C LEU A 9 14.57 -18.36 -6.13
N GLU A 10 15.03 -18.96 -5.03
CA GLU A 10 15.72 -20.26 -5.04
C GLU A 10 14.82 -21.37 -5.58
N ASN A 11 13.58 -21.45 -5.10
CA ASN A 11 12.59 -22.45 -5.53
C ASN A 11 11.82 -22.06 -6.79
N LYS A 12 12.07 -20.87 -7.35
CA LYS A 12 11.43 -20.34 -8.57
C LYS A 12 9.91 -20.45 -8.51
N TYR A 13 9.31 -20.02 -7.41
CA TYR A 13 7.86 -20.14 -7.22
C TYR A 13 7.09 -19.49 -8.38
N ARG A 14 6.03 -20.18 -8.78
CA ARG A 14 5.07 -19.76 -9.80
C ARG A 14 3.67 -19.76 -9.20
N PHE A 15 2.88 -18.79 -9.65
CA PHE A 15 1.50 -18.60 -9.23
C PHE A 15 0.58 -18.78 -10.43
N GLU A 16 -0.54 -19.45 -10.19
CA GLU A 16 -1.56 -19.65 -11.22
C GLU A 16 -2.45 -18.40 -11.32
N PHE A 17 -2.25 -17.63 -12.37
CA PHE A 17 -3.05 -16.45 -12.67
C PHE A 17 -3.00 -16.14 -14.17
N LYS A 18 -4.09 -16.47 -14.90
CA LYS A 18 -4.16 -16.33 -16.37
C LYS A 18 -2.95 -16.98 -17.10
N GLY A 19 -2.42 -18.05 -16.53
CA GLY A 19 -1.12 -18.61 -16.87
C GLY A 19 -0.28 -18.82 -15.61
N LEU A 20 1.02 -19.04 -15.78
CA LEU A 20 1.99 -19.09 -14.67
C LEU A 20 2.74 -17.77 -14.61
N ILE A 21 2.63 -17.08 -13.48
CA ILE A 21 3.31 -15.81 -13.23
C ILE A 21 4.36 -15.98 -12.12
N ASN A 22 5.32 -15.08 -12.11
CA ASN A 22 6.43 -15.04 -11.15
C ASN A 22 6.10 -14.09 -9.98
N VAL A 23 7.01 -14.05 -9.01
CA VAL A 23 6.91 -13.14 -7.86
C VAL A 23 6.95 -11.67 -8.29
N GLU A 24 7.75 -11.34 -9.31
CA GLU A 24 7.85 -9.98 -9.86
C GLU A 24 6.52 -9.51 -10.45
N ASP A 25 5.85 -10.37 -11.22
CA ASP A 25 4.56 -10.06 -11.85
C ASP A 25 3.46 -9.76 -10.81
N LEU A 26 3.56 -10.30 -9.59
CA LEU A 26 2.61 -9.97 -8.51
C LEU A 26 2.62 -8.48 -8.16
N PHE A 27 3.76 -7.81 -8.32
CA PHE A 27 3.87 -6.36 -8.09
C PHE A 27 3.17 -5.54 -9.17
N ASP A 28 2.81 -6.13 -10.32
CA ASP A 28 2.05 -5.44 -11.37
C ASP A 28 0.54 -5.64 -11.23
N LEU A 29 0.10 -6.64 -10.44
CA LEU A 29 -1.32 -6.96 -10.26
C LEU A 29 -2.08 -5.98 -9.36
N ASN A 30 -3.35 -5.72 -9.65
CA ASN A 30 -4.20 -4.94 -8.77
C ASN A 30 -4.57 -5.73 -7.48
N LEU A 31 -5.12 -5.04 -6.48
CA LEU A 31 -5.48 -5.66 -5.20
C LEU A 31 -6.52 -6.77 -5.34
N GLU A 32 -7.45 -6.64 -6.30
CA GLU A 32 -8.50 -7.64 -6.54
C GLU A 32 -7.93 -8.94 -7.12
N ASP A 33 -6.95 -8.83 -8.00
CA ASP A 33 -6.29 -9.97 -8.63
C ASP A 33 -5.35 -10.67 -7.64
N LEU A 34 -4.66 -9.92 -6.78
CA LEU A 34 -3.91 -10.48 -5.65
C LEU A 34 -4.83 -11.23 -4.68
N ASP A 35 -6.03 -10.70 -4.40
CA ASP A 35 -7.03 -11.38 -3.56
C ASP A 35 -7.55 -12.68 -4.20
N LYS A 36 -7.77 -12.71 -5.52
CA LYS A 36 -8.13 -13.95 -6.23
C LYS A 36 -7.05 -15.03 -6.08
N ILE A 37 -5.78 -14.67 -6.29
CA ILE A 37 -4.65 -15.60 -6.12
C ILE A 37 -4.59 -16.10 -4.68
N TYR A 38 -4.74 -15.21 -3.70
CA TYR A 38 -4.76 -15.55 -2.29
C TYR A 38 -5.87 -16.56 -1.94
N ARG A 39 -7.09 -16.34 -2.45
CA ARG A 39 -8.22 -17.25 -2.25
C ARG A 39 -7.97 -18.63 -2.84
N ASN A 40 -7.39 -18.70 -4.04
CA ASN A 40 -7.03 -19.98 -4.67
C ASN A 40 -6.02 -20.73 -3.81
N LEU A 41 -4.91 -20.08 -3.44
CA LEU A 41 -3.89 -20.69 -2.57
C LEU A 41 -4.45 -21.14 -1.22
N LYS A 42 -5.41 -20.40 -0.64
CA LYS A 42 -6.07 -20.82 0.61
C LYS A 42 -7.02 -22.01 0.44
N ASN A 43 -7.60 -22.20 -0.73
CA ASN A 43 -8.35 -23.42 -1.02
C ASN A 43 -7.39 -24.61 -1.18
N ASP A 44 -6.25 -24.42 -1.86
CA ASP A 44 -5.21 -25.45 -2.01
C ASP A 44 -4.64 -25.85 -0.64
N GLU A 45 -4.34 -24.89 0.23
CA GLU A 45 -3.89 -25.13 1.60
C GLU A 45 -4.89 -26.00 2.37
N LYS A 46 -6.19 -25.69 2.30
CA LYS A 46 -7.23 -26.48 2.97
C LYS A 46 -7.34 -27.90 2.40
N GLN A 47 -7.24 -28.05 1.08
CA GLN A 47 -7.27 -29.36 0.43
C GLN A 47 -6.04 -30.20 0.82
N LEU A 48 -4.86 -29.59 0.87
CA LEU A 48 -3.61 -30.24 1.26
C LEU A 48 -3.56 -30.59 2.75
N GLN A 49 -4.19 -29.78 3.61
CA GLN A 49 -4.28 -30.07 5.03
C GLN A 49 -5.18 -31.29 5.30
N GLY A 50 -6.31 -31.42 4.59
CA GLY A 50 -7.22 -32.57 4.70
C GLY A 50 -7.70 -32.92 6.13
N ASP A 51 -8.52 -33.97 6.22
CA ASP A 51 -8.94 -34.58 7.49
C ASP A 51 -7.94 -35.66 7.99
N SER A 52 -6.76 -35.77 7.36
CA SER A 52 -5.73 -36.74 7.75
C SER A 52 -4.90 -36.20 8.92
N LEU A 53 -4.85 -36.96 10.02
CA LEU A 53 -4.00 -36.68 11.17
C LEU A 53 -2.52 -37.05 10.94
N LEU A 54 -2.21 -37.80 9.88
CA LEU A 54 -0.94 -38.52 9.77
C LEU A 54 0.14 -37.81 8.94
N ASP A 55 -0.20 -36.78 8.17
CA ASP A 55 0.73 -36.21 7.16
C ASP A 55 0.88 -34.66 7.22
N LYS A 56 0.42 -34.02 8.30
CA LYS A 56 0.33 -32.54 8.38
C LYS A 56 1.67 -31.83 8.59
N GLU A 57 2.65 -32.45 9.23
CA GLU A 57 3.86 -31.74 9.68
C GLU A 57 5.00 -31.72 8.64
N ASP A 58 5.04 -32.66 7.69
CA ASP A 58 6.15 -32.82 6.74
C ASP A 58 5.74 -32.78 5.25
N ASN A 59 4.57 -32.24 4.91
CA ASN A 59 4.18 -32.14 3.50
C ASN A 59 4.90 -30.96 2.81
N PRO A 60 5.89 -31.21 1.93
CA PRO A 60 6.64 -30.13 1.24
C PRO A 60 5.74 -29.27 0.35
N ARG A 61 4.59 -29.79 -0.10
CA ARG A 61 3.61 -29.00 -0.88
C ARG A 61 2.83 -28.04 0.00
N LEU A 62 2.55 -28.41 1.25
CA LEU A 62 1.86 -27.54 2.19
C LEU A 62 2.75 -26.36 2.56
N THR A 63 4.02 -26.61 2.87
CA THR A 63 5.00 -25.57 3.18
C THR A 63 5.22 -24.62 1.99
N GLU A 64 5.28 -25.15 0.76
CA GLU A 64 5.33 -24.32 -0.46
C GLU A 64 4.10 -23.41 -0.59
N VAL A 65 2.89 -23.95 -0.43
CA VAL A 65 1.64 -23.17 -0.51
C VAL A 65 1.59 -22.11 0.59
N GLU A 66 1.99 -22.45 1.81
CA GLU A 66 2.08 -21.48 2.92
C GLU A 66 3.08 -20.36 2.63
N THR A 67 4.25 -20.66 2.05
CA THR A 67 5.20 -19.61 1.65
C THR A 67 4.62 -18.75 0.53
N LYS A 68 3.98 -19.34 -0.48
CA LYS A 68 3.28 -18.59 -1.54
C LYS A 68 2.22 -17.65 -0.99
N ILE A 69 1.43 -18.10 -0.01
CA ILE A 69 0.44 -17.29 0.70
C ILE A 69 1.10 -16.09 1.38
N LYS A 70 2.20 -16.32 2.12
CA LYS A 70 2.95 -15.25 2.82
C LYS A 70 3.51 -14.21 1.85
N ILE A 71 3.97 -14.63 0.67
CA ILE A 71 4.45 -13.74 -0.39
C ILE A 71 3.31 -12.85 -0.88
N VAL A 72 2.18 -13.44 -1.29
CA VAL A 72 1.03 -12.67 -1.80
C VAL A 72 0.51 -11.68 -0.75
N GLN A 73 0.41 -12.09 0.52
CA GLN A 73 0.02 -11.19 1.62
C GLN A 73 1.00 -10.03 1.79
N SER A 74 2.30 -10.29 1.63
CA SER A 74 3.33 -9.26 1.76
C SER A 74 3.25 -8.25 0.61
N VAL A 75 3.10 -8.71 -0.64
CA VAL A 75 2.88 -7.84 -1.80
C VAL A 75 1.61 -6.99 -1.63
N PHE A 76 0.52 -7.62 -1.19
CA PHE A 76 -0.75 -6.92 -0.95
C PHE A 76 -0.59 -5.79 0.09
N LYS A 77 0.08 -6.07 1.21
CA LYS A 77 0.32 -5.06 2.26
C LYS A 77 1.17 -3.89 1.77
N ILE A 78 2.20 -4.17 0.97
CA ILE A 78 3.05 -3.13 0.37
C ILE A 78 2.20 -2.23 -0.51
N LYS A 79 1.41 -2.81 -1.43
CA LYS A 79 0.55 -2.03 -2.34
C LYS A 79 -0.53 -1.24 -1.61
N ASP A 80 -1.20 -1.85 -0.64
CA ASP A 80 -2.21 -1.17 0.17
C ASP A 80 -1.61 0.03 0.93
N ALA A 81 -0.40 -0.14 1.49
CA ALA A 81 0.33 0.95 2.14
C ALA A 81 0.70 2.07 1.17
N GLU A 82 1.18 1.75 -0.03
CA GLU A 82 1.51 2.74 -1.07
C GLU A 82 0.28 3.53 -1.53
N ILE A 83 -0.86 2.86 -1.75
CA ILE A 83 -2.11 3.52 -2.13
C ILE A 83 -2.57 4.47 -1.02
N LYS A 84 -2.54 4.02 0.24
CA LYS A 84 -2.89 4.84 1.39
C LYS A 84 -1.95 6.03 1.56
N ALA A 85 -0.65 5.85 1.35
CA ALA A 85 0.32 6.94 1.41
C ALA A 85 0.03 8.01 0.35
N LYS A 86 -0.19 7.61 -0.91
CA LYS A 86 -0.56 8.54 -2.00
C LYS A 86 -1.86 9.30 -1.70
N GLN A 87 -2.88 8.61 -1.18
CA GLN A 87 -4.14 9.25 -0.78
C GLN A 87 -3.93 10.27 0.35
N GLN A 88 -3.12 9.91 1.36
CA GLN A 88 -2.79 10.82 2.46
C GLN A 88 -2.01 12.05 1.98
N GLU A 89 -1.10 11.91 1.02
CA GLU A 89 -0.39 13.04 0.43
C GLU A 89 -1.33 14.00 -0.30
N ILE A 90 -2.26 13.47 -1.10
CA ILE A 90 -3.28 14.28 -1.79
C ILE A 90 -4.13 15.04 -0.76
N ILE A 91 -4.63 14.35 0.27
CA ILE A 91 -5.45 14.96 1.32
C ILE A 91 -4.64 16.04 2.07
N LYS A 92 -3.38 15.76 2.40
CA LYS A 92 -2.48 16.69 3.09
C LYS A 92 -2.22 17.94 2.24
N ASN A 93 -1.99 17.78 0.94
CA ASN A 93 -1.77 18.88 0.02
C ASN A 93 -3.04 19.73 -0.15
N ALA A 94 -4.20 19.09 -0.34
CA ALA A 94 -5.48 19.79 -0.39
C ALA A 94 -5.78 20.56 0.91
N ARG A 95 -5.47 19.96 2.07
CA ARG A 95 -5.63 20.63 3.37
C ARG A 95 -4.65 21.81 3.53
N LYS A 96 -3.39 21.65 3.12
CA LYS A 96 -2.41 22.75 3.13
C LYS A 96 -2.87 23.93 2.28
N GLN A 97 -3.34 23.68 1.06
CA GLN A 97 -3.85 24.72 0.17
C GLN A 97 -5.03 25.48 0.78
N LYS A 98 -6.00 24.77 1.37
CA LYS A 98 -7.12 25.41 2.08
C LYS A 98 -6.67 26.27 3.26
N ILE A 99 -5.71 25.78 4.05
CA ILE A 99 -5.16 26.53 5.18
C ILE A 99 -4.45 27.79 4.69
N LEU A 100 -3.66 27.70 3.62
CA LEU A 100 -2.94 28.84 3.06
C LEU A 100 -3.90 29.93 2.59
N SER A 101 -4.95 29.57 1.84
CA SER A 101 -5.99 30.52 1.41
C SER A 101 -6.68 31.20 2.60
N ILE A 102 -6.99 30.47 3.68
CA ILE A 102 -7.57 31.08 4.89
C ILE A 102 -6.58 32.03 5.59
N ILE A 103 -5.28 31.74 5.55
CA ILE A 103 -4.25 32.62 6.11
C ILE A 103 -4.16 33.91 5.28
N GLU A 104 -4.11 33.79 3.96
CA GLU A 104 -4.10 34.92 3.03
C GLU A 104 -5.35 35.80 3.24
N ASP A 105 -6.55 35.19 3.26
CA ASP A 105 -7.80 35.92 3.51
C ASP A 105 -7.79 36.66 4.85
N LYS A 106 -7.20 36.06 5.89
CA LYS A 106 -7.08 36.71 7.21
C LYS A 106 -6.07 37.85 7.21
N GLN A 107 -4.94 37.68 6.54
CA GLN A 107 -3.94 38.74 6.39
C GLN A 107 -4.53 39.93 5.61
N ASP A 108 -5.28 39.67 4.54
CA ASP A 108 -5.98 40.70 3.77
C ASP A 108 -7.04 41.42 4.61
N GLN A 109 -7.80 40.68 5.43
CA GLN A 109 -8.76 41.28 6.36
C GLN A 109 -8.10 42.11 7.46
N GLU A 110 -6.93 41.70 7.98
CA GLU A 110 -6.18 42.47 8.95
C GLU A 110 -5.61 43.75 8.33
N LEU A 111 -5.02 43.66 7.13
CA LEU A 111 -4.55 44.82 6.38
C LEU A 111 -5.72 45.77 6.06
N SER A 112 -6.87 45.23 5.64
CA SER A 112 -8.08 46.03 5.36
C SER A 112 -8.66 46.70 6.61
N LYS A 113 -8.35 46.24 7.82
CA LYS A 113 -8.80 46.86 9.07
C LYS A 113 -7.85 47.95 9.57
N LYS A 114 -6.61 48.01 9.07
CA LYS A 114 -5.65 49.07 9.42
C LYS A 114 -6.07 50.40 8.80
N SER A 115 -5.72 51.50 9.47
CA SER A 115 -5.96 52.84 8.96
C SER A 115 -5.04 53.19 7.79
N ILE A 116 -5.41 54.19 6.98
CA ILE A 116 -4.62 54.63 5.81
C ILE A 116 -3.20 55.10 6.20
N GLU A 117 -3.06 55.69 7.39
CA GLU A 117 -1.76 56.15 7.90
C GLU A 117 -0.85 54.97 8.29
N GLU A 118 -1.37 53.97 8.98
CA GLU A 118 -0.62 52.74 9.33
C GLU A 118 -0.23 51.92 8.09
N LEU A 119 -1.09 51.90 7.06
CA LEU A 119 -0.79 51.25 5.79
C LEU A 119 0.30 51.97 4.99
N ARG A 120 0.41 53.30 5.11
CA ARG A 120 1.48 54.09 4.49
C ARG A 120 2.82 53.89 5.20
N GLU A 121 2.86 53.87 6.53
CA GLU A 121 4.08 53.56 7.28
C GLU A 121 4.64 52.18 6.92
N LEU A 122 3.78 51.16 6.84
CA LEU A 122 4.19 49.80 6.42
C LEU A 122 4.69 49.72 4.97
N TYR A 123 4.24 50.62 4.09
CA TYR A 123 4.69 50.70 2.70
C TYR A 123 6.03 51.44 2.57
N ASP A 124 6.26 52.47 3.38
CA ASP A 124 7.50 53.24 3.38
C ASP A 124 8.67 52.51 4.07
N GLU A 125 8.40 51.48 4.90
CA GLU A 125 9.39 50.58 5.50
C GLU A 125 9.85 49.42 4.60
N LEU A 126 9.20 49.20 3.45
CA LEU A 126 9.57 48.20 2.44
C LEU A 126 10.72 48.68 1.54
#